data_AF-A0A946GA96-F1
#
_entry.id   AF-A0A946GA96-F1
#
_cell.length_a   1.000
_cell.length_b   1.000
_cell.length_c   1.000
_cell.angle_alpha   90.00
_cell.angle_beta   90.00
_cell.angle_gamma   90.00
#
_symmetry.space_group_name_H-M   'P 1'
#
loop_
_entity.id
_entity.type
_entity.pdbx_description
1 polymer ?
#
loop_
_entity_poly.entity_id
_entity_poly.type
_entity_poly.pdbx_seq_one_letter_code
_entity_poly.pdbx_strand_id
1 'polypeptide(L)'
;MKNFIYLFMLSLFVNFAFGETSPNYKVTQIPNPPSKFGTKQIDGLDFLPDGRMVVCLPSGEVFFYDPKTSGWQIFAEGLHNPLGVIAESNSSLVISQRPEVTRVSDTDGDGKADFYQVMTDEFGMSGNYHEFHFTPVKDKEGNYFFSLGTGSSGDGIRPIVRGKFDSRGRPGRMHSSTPFRGCVMKLTKDGVTIPWSYGHRTPNGLGFDLKGNLFVTDNQGDWVGSSKLFHVKEGRFYGHAASLTWKSGFEGAPLEADPKDLAKMRTRAAVVFPHGSMANSPTQVLAISPDARFGPFTGQLLVGEMNTNRIVRVMLEEVGGELQGACVPFIDGGALARGCNRMAWAPDGSLY
;
A
#
# COMPACT_ATOMS: atom_id res chain seq x y z
N MET A 1 -62.74 24.44 -43.76
CA MET A 1 -62.13 24.23 -42.43
C MET A 1 -62.36 22.80 -42.01
N LYS A 2 -61.34 21.92 -42.08
CA LYS A 2 -61.36 20.60 -41.45
C LYS A 2 -59.97 20.35 -40.85
N ASN A 3 -59.97 20.15 -39.53
CA ASN A 3 -58.80 19.95 -38.69
C ASN A 3 -58.13 18.59 -38.99
N PHE A 4 -56.81 18.59 -39.13
CA PHE A 4 -55.99 17.39 -39.01
C PHE A 4 -55.21 17.46 -37.68
N ILE A 5 -55.51 16.53 -36.78
CA ILE A 5 -54.76 16.30 -35.54
C ILE A 5 -53.66 15.30 -35.89
N TYR A 6 -52.39 15.71 -35.80
CA TYR A 6 -51.24 14.79 -35.83
C TYR A 6 -50.91 14.38 -34.40
N LEU A 7 -51.06 13.10 -34.10
CA LEU A 7 -50.64 12.47 -32.85
C LEU A 7 -49.18 11.99 -33.03
N PHE A 8 -48.23 12.63 -32.36
CA PHE A 8 -46.84 12.17 -32.32
C PHE A 8 -46.71 11.11 -31.20
N MET A 9 -46.54 9.84 -31.57
CA MET A 9 -46.20 8.78 -30.63
C MET A 9 -44.69 8.83 -30.36
N LEU A 10 -44.31 9.24 -29.14
CA LEU A 10 -42.94 9.16 -28.65
C LEU A 10 -42.73 7.75 -28.07
N SER A 11 -42.02 6.88 -28.79
CA SER A 11 -41.62 5.55 -28.27
C SER A 11 -40.43 5.70 -27.33
N LEU A 12 -40.69 5.57 -26.03
CA LEU A 12 -39.67 5.38 -25.00
C LEU A 12 -39.05 3.97 -25.16
N PHE A 13 -37.84 3.89 -25.71
CA PHE A 13 -37.01 2.71 -25.58
C PHE A 13 -36.50 2.62 -24.15
N VAL A 14 -37.21 1.86 -23.30
CA VAL A 14 -36.71 1.45 -21.99
C VAL A 14 -35.74 0.30 -22.22
N ASN A 15 -34.44 0.58 -22.13
CA ASN A 15 -33.44 -0.47 -21.97
C ASN A 15 -33.60 -1.07 -20.57
N PHE A 16 -34.28 -2.22 -20.49
CA PHE A 16 -34.24 -3.05 -19.30
C PHE A 16 -32.87 -3.70 -19.19
N ALA A 17 -32.01 -3.16 -18.33
CA ALA A 17 -30.87 -3.91 -17.81
C ALA A 17 -31.42 -4.93 -16.80
N PHE A 18 -31.53 -6.20 -17.22
CA PHE A 18 -31.73 -7.28 -16.27
C PHE A 18 -30.50 -7.32 -15.36
N GLY A 19 -30.69 -7.11 -14.05
CA GLY A 19 -29.59 -7.24 -13.09
C GLY A 19 -29.03 -8.65 -13.19
N GLU A 20 -27.77 -8.76 -13.63
CA GLU A 20 -27.02 -10.01 -13.53
C GLU A 20 -26.98 -10.44 -12.05
N THR A 21 -26.95 -11.75 -11.80
CA THR A 21 -26.73 -12.28 -10.46
C THR A 21 -25.44 -11.70 -9.88
N SER A 22 -25.45 -11.31 -8.60
CA SER A 22 -24.24 -10.81 -7.92
C SER A 22 -23.03 -11.70 -8.22
N PRO A 23 -21.85 -11.11 -8.52
CA PRO A 23 -20.65 -11.89 -8.79
C PRO A 23 -20.35 -12.81 -7.60
N ASN A 24 -20.10 -14.09 -7.89
CA ASN A 24 -19.76 -15.10 -6.89
C ASN A 24 -18.26 -15.38 -6.93
N TYR A 25 -17.61 -15.34 -5.78
CA TYR A 25 -16.17 -15.57 -5.64
C TYR A 25 -15.92 -16.91 -4.95
N LYS A 26 -14.88 -17.62 -5.41
CA LYS A 26 -14.37 -18.83 -4.77
C LYS A 26 -12.99 -18.53 -4.20
N VAL A 27 -12.81 -18.76 -2.90
CA VAL A 27 -11.49 -18.69 -2.27
C VAL A 27 -10.84 -20.07 -2.32
N THR A 28 -9.60 -20.11 -2.81
CA THR A 28 -8.78 -21.33 -2.85
C THR A 28 -7.55 -21.10 -2.00
N GLN A 29 -7.23 -22.07 -1.15
CA GLN A 29 -6.03 -22.00 -0.32
C GLN A 29 -4.80 -22.48 -1.10
N ILE A 30 -3.72 -21.70 -1.04
CA ILE A 30 -2.42 -22.04 -1.60
C ILE A 30 -1.54 -22.59 -0.48
N PRO A 31 -0.73 -23.65 -0.72
CA PRO A 31 0.25 -24.11 0.24
C PRO A 31 1.22 -22.99 0.63
N ASN A 32 1.57 -22.88 1.91
CA ASN A 32 2.56 -21.90 2.35
C ASN A 32 3.92 -22.17 1.69
N PRO A 33 4.75 -21.13 1.47
CA PRO A 33 6.13 -21.30 1.05
C PRO A 33 6.90 -22.20 2.04
N PRO A 34 7.82 -23.06 1.55
CA PRO A 34 8.60 -23.97 2.40
C PRO A 34 9.76 -23.23 3.09
N SER A 35 9.44 -22.19 3.87
CA SER A 35 10.42 -21.40 4.63
C SER A 35 11.20 -22.28 5.62
N LYS A 36 12.52 -22.15 5.63
CA LYS A 36 13.38 -22.88 6.58
C LYS A 36 13.21 -22.41 8.03
N PHE A 37 12.62 -21.22 8.22
CA PHE A 37 12.30 -20.64 9.52
C PHE A 37 10.85 -20.91 9.95
N GLY A 38 10.07 -21.63 9.14
CA GLY A 38 8.65 -21.89 9.41
C GLY A 38 7.75 -20.66 9.30
N THR A 39 8.24 -19.58 8.67
CA THR A 39 7.48 -18.35 8.46
C THR A 39 6.35 -18.58 7.47
N LYS A 40 5.14 -18.13 7.84
CA LYS A 40 3.92 -18.23 7.02
C LYS A 40 3.35 -16.88 6.61
N GLN A 41 3.87 -15.80 7.19
CA GLN A 41 3.45 -14.44 6.90
C GLN A 41 3.98 -14.02 5.53
N ILE A 42 3.11 -13.43 4.71
CA ILE A 42 3.43 -12.89 3.39
C ILE A 42 3.40 -11.37 3.45
N ASP A 43 4.55 -10.75 3.19
CA ASP A 43 4.81 -9.32 3.37
C ASP A 43 5.08 -8.58 2.05
N GLY A 44 5.34 -9.34 0.98
CA GLY A 44 5.30 -8.88 -0.41
C GLY A 44 4.58 -9.92 -1.26
N LEU A 45 3.80 -9.46 -2.24
CA LEU A 45 3.13 -10.33 -3.21
C LEU A 45 3.01 -9.58 -4.54
N ASP A 46 3.45 -10.20 -5.63
CA ASP A 46 3.25 -9.71 -7.01
C ASP A 46 3.30 -10.88 -8.00
N PHE A 47 3.08 -10.63 -9.30
CA PHE A 47 3.18 -11.64 -10.35
C PHE A 47 4.26 -11.30 -11.37
N LEU A 48 5.08 -12.30 -11.71
CA LEU A 48 5.99 -12.23 -12.85
C LEU A 48 5.18 -12.22 -14.16
N PRO A 49 5.71 -11.63 -15.26
CA PRO A 49 5.08 -11.67 -16.58
C PRO A 49 4.73 -13.08 -17.09
N ASP A 50 5.45 -14.11 -16.69
CA ASP A 50 5.16 -15.51 -17.04
C ASP A 50 4.03 -16.17 -16.21
N GLY A 51 3.50 -15.47 -15.22
CA GLY A 51 2.40 -15.90 -14.36
C GLY A 51 2.83 -16.61 -13.07
N ARG A 52 4.13 -16.74 -12.79
CA ARG A 52 4.58 -17.16 -11.46
C ARG A 52 4.30 -16.06 -10.43
N MET A 53 3.79 -16.44 -9.27
CA MET A 53 3.57 -15.54 -8.14
C MET A 53 4.89 -15.38 -7.37
N VAL A 54 5.22 -14.15 -6.99
CA VAL A 54 6.34 -13.81 -6.13
C VAL A 54 5.81 -13.53 -4.73
N VAL A 55 6.49 -14.04 -3.71
CA VAL A 55 6.21 -13.67 -2.32
C VAL A 55 7.47 -13.34 -1.56
N CYS A 56 7.38 -12.34 -0.69
CA CYS A 56 8.41 -12.01 0.30
C CYS A 56 7.94 -12.40 1.69
N LEU A 57 8.83 -13.00 2.47
CA LEU A 57 8.59 -13.37 3.86
C LEU A 57 9.41 -12.46 4.77
N PRO A 58 8.91 -12.09 5.97
CA PRO A 58 9.67 -11.27 6.91
C PRO A 58 10.97 -11.92 7.37
N SER A 59 11.13 -13.24 7.20
CA SER A 59 12.38 -13.98 7.44
C SER A 59 13.52 -13.60 6.48
N GLY A 60 13.26 -12.82 5.43
CA GLY A 60 14.26 -12.43 4.44
C GLY A 60 14.33 -13.34 3.22
N GLU A 61 13.38 -14.27 3.09
CA GLU A 61 13.26 -15.18 1.96
C GLU A 61 12.30 -14.62 0.90
N VAL A 62 12.64 -14.84 -0.37
CA VAL A 62 11.79 -14.55 -1.53
C VAL A 62 11.57 -15.85 -2.30
N PHE A 63 10.31 -16.18 -2.55
CA PHE A 63 9.94 -17.39 -3.27
C PHE A 63 9.13 -17.06 -4.52
N PHE A 64 9.30 -17.89 -5.54
CA PHE A 64 8.39 -18.01 -6.67
C PHE A 64 7.48 -19.22 -6.50
N TYR A 65 6.20 -19.05 -6.79
CA TYR A 65 5.22 -20.11 -6.91
C TYR A 65 4.72 -20.18 -8.34
N ASP A 66 4.73 -21.37 -8.92
CA ASP A 66 4.09 -21.61 -10.21
C ASP A 66 2.68 -22.18 -9.98
N PRO A 67 1.61 -21.43 -10.28
CA PRO A 67 0.23 -21.92 -10.13
C PRO A 67 -0.08 -23.15 -11.00
N LYS A 68 0.66 -23.37 -12.10
CA LYS A 68 0.42 -24.49 -13.03
C LYS A 68 0.93 -25.81 -12.47
N THR A 69 2.09 -25.79 -11.81
CA THR A 69 2.72 -26.97 -11.22
C THR A 69 2.47 -27.08 -9.72
N SER A 70 1.93 -26.04 -9.09
CA SER A 70 1.80 -25.91 -7.64
C SER A 70 3.13 -26.04 -6.89
N GLY A 71 4.24 -25.68 -7.54
CA GLY A 71 5.59 -25.78 -6.99
C GLY A 71 6.12 -24.45 -6.46
N TRP A 72 6.85 -24.51 -5.34
CA TRP A 72 7.61 -23.39 -4.79
C TRP A 72 9.10 -23.51 -5.13
N GLN A 73 9.73 -22.40 -5.48
CA GLN A 73 11.17 -22.27 -5.68
C GLN A 73 11.69 -21.06 -4.91
N ILE A 74 12.80 -21.22 -4.21
CA ILE A 74 13.48 -20.09 -3.57
C ILE A 74 14.23 -19.27 -4.63
N PHE A 75 14.00 -17.96 -4.64
CA PHE A 75 14.65 -17.02 -5.55
C PHE A 75 15.78 -16.27 -4.84
N ALA A 76 15.53 -15.75 -3.64
CA ALA A 76 16.47 -14.91 -2.90
C ALA A 76 16.40 -15.15 -1.39
N GLU A 77 17.50 -14.89 -0.68
CA GLU A 77 17.58 -14.97 0.78
C GLU A 77 18.45 -13.83 1.35
N GLY A 78 18.30 -13.55 2.65
CA GLY A 78 19.16 -12.63 3.38
C GLY A 78 18.69 -11.18 3.39
N LEU A 79 17.49 -10.88 2.87
CA LEU A 79 16.92 -9.54 2.94
C LEU A 79 16.47 -9.19 4.36
N HIS A 80 16.57 -7.92 4.74
CA HIS A 80 16.17 -7.46 6.07
C HIS A 80 14.68 -7.09 6.11
N ASN A 81 13.85 -8.04 6.55
CA ASN A 81 12.38 -7.93 6.62
C ASN A 81 11.77 -7.30 5.34
N PRO A 82 11.86 -7.98 4.19
CA PRO A 82 11.29 -7.47 2.95
C PRO A 82 9.76 -7.35 3.07
N LEU A 83 9.22 -6.16 2.78
CA LEU A 83 7.82 -5.80 3.05
C LEU A 83 7.16 -5.12 1.85
N GLY A 84 7.29 -5.78 0.71
CA GLY A 84 6.67 -5.40 -0.56
C GLY A 84 7.60 -5.70 -1.71
N VAL A 85 7.00 -5.96 -2.87
CA VAL A 85 7.73 -6.33 -4.08
C VAL A 85 7.00 -5.81 -5.30
N ILE A 86 7.76 -5.42 -6.31
CA ILE A 86 7.32 -5.25 -7.69
C ILE A 86 8.14 -6.20 -8.56
N ALA A 87 7.48 -7.02 -9.37
CA ALA A 87 8.10 -7.78 -10.43
C ALA A 87 8.33 -6.88 -11.66
N GLU A 88 9.58 -6.53 -11.95
CA GLU A 88 9.92 -5.77 -13.16
C GLU A 88 10.02 -6.67 -14.40
N SER A 89 10.45 -7.92 -14.20
CA SER A 89 10.55 -8.95 -15.23
C SER A 89 10.58 -10.34 -14.58
N ASN A 90 10.68 -11.40 -15.39
CA ASN A 90 10.80 -12.78 -14.88
C ASN A 90 12.10 -13.06 -14.08
N SER A 91 13.07 -12.13 -14.10
CA SER A 91 14.37 -12.27 -13.44
C SER A 91 14.79 -11.05 -12.63
N SER A 92 13.91 -10.05 -12.45
CA SER A 92 14.25 -8.84 -11.69
C SER A 92 13.07 -8.32 -10.88
N LEU A 93 13.33 -8.06 -9.60
CA LEU A 93 12.38 -7.61 -8.59
C LEU A 93 12.86 -6.32 -7.95
N VAL A 94 11.94 -5.43 -7.58
CA VAL A 94 12.21 -4.28 -6.71
C VAL A 94 11.54 -4.54 -5.36
N ILE A 95 12.34 -4.56 -4.29
CA ILE A 95 11.90 -4.95 -2.96
C ILE A 95 12.18 -3.82 -1.96
N SER A 96 11.18 -3.48 -1.16
CA SER A 96 11.38 -2.65 0.03
C SER A 96 11.87 -3.53 1.17
N GLN A 97 13.09 -3.27 1.66
CA GLN A 97 13.61 -3.87 2.89
C GLN A 97 14.04 -2.78 3.87
N ARG A 98 14.20 -3.09 5.16
CA ARG A 98 14.27 -2.04 6.18
C ARG A 98 15.29 -0.91 5.94
N PRO A 99 16.52 -1.18 5.46
CA PRO A 99 17.50 -0.11 5.24
C PRO A 99 17.41 0.58 3.87
N GLU A 100 16.73 0.00 2.88
CA GLU A 100 16.83 0.44 1.48
C GLU A 100 15.71 -0.12 0.58
N VAL A 101 15.54 0.48 -0.59
CA VAL A 101 14.88 -0.16 -1.74
C VAL A 101 15.96 -0.86 -2.56
N THR A 102 15.77 -2.14 -2.87
CA THR A 102 16.77 -2.96 -3.54
C THR A 102 16.19 -3.59 -4.79
N ARG A 103 16.90 -3.49 -5.90
CA ARG A 103 16.67 -4.34 -7.07
C ARG A 103 17.42 -5.65 -6.89
N VAL A 104 16.69 -6.76 -6.96
CA VAL A 104 17.20 -8.13 -6.80
C VAL A 104 16.99 -8.86 -8.11
N SER A 105 18.06 -9.36 -8.72
CA SER A 105 18.01 -9.94 -10.07
C SER A 105 18.79 -11.25 -10.18
N ASP A 106 18.35 -12.08 -11.13
CA ASP A 106 19.05 -13.24 -11.66
C ASP A 106 19.68 -12.84 -13.01
N THR A 107 21.01 -12.81 -13.08
CA THR A 107 21.76 -12.35 -14.26
C THR A 107 22.34 -13.48 -15.11
N ASP A 108 22.37 -14.71 -14.59
CA ASP A 108 22.89 -15.89 -15.30
C ASP A 108 21.79 -16.88 -15.75
N GLY A 109 20.56 -16.70 -15.28
CA GLY A 109 19.38 -17.46 -15.67
C GLY A 109 19.22 -18.80 -14.95
N ASP A 110 19.90 -19.01 -13.81
CA ASP A 110 19.77 -20.25 -13.02
C ASP A 110 18.49 -20.30 -12.17
N GLY A 111 17.70 -19.22 -12.17
CA GLY A 111 16.46 -19.08 -11.42
C GLY A 111 16.66 -18.62 -9.98
N LYS A 112 17.84 -18.09 -9.62
CA LYS A 112 18.15 -17.51 -8.32
C LYS A 112 18.78 -16.13 -8.46
N ALA A 113 18.55 -15.30 -7.46
CA ALA A 113 19.14 -13.98 -7.41
C ALA A 113 20.65 -14.04 -7.15
N ASP A 114 21.43 -13.44 -8.05
CA ASP A 114 22.89 -13.31 -7.97
C ASP A 114 23.34 -11.84 -7.86
N PHE A 115 22.45 -10.88 -8.09
CA PHE A 115 22.74 -9.46 -8.10
C PHE A 115 21.76 -8.64 -7.25
N TYR A 116 22.31 -7.78 -6.37
CA TYR A 116 21.57 -6.93 -5.46
C TYR A 116 22.07 -5.48 -5.61
N GLN A 117 21.20 -4.61 -6.13
CA GLN A 117 21.49 -3.20 -6.34
C GLN A 117 20.67 -2.34 -5.40
N VAL A 118 21.34 -1.56 -4.57
CA VAL A 118 20.70 -0.48 -3.81
C VAL A 118 20.16 0.55 -4.79
N MET A 119 18.84 0.72 -4.84
CA MET A 119 18.19 1.75 -5.64
C MET A 119 18.11 3.08 -4.89
N THR A 120 17.84 3.00 -3.58
CA THR A 120 17.94 4.14 -2.66
C THR A 120 18.01 3.66 -1.22
N ASP A 121 18.81 4.35 -0.44
CA ASP A 121 18.98 4.18 1.00
C ASP A 121 19.04 5.56 1.72
N GLU A 122 18.49 6.59 1.05
CA GLU A 122 18.45 8.03 1.40
C GLU A 122 17.42 8.36 2.51
N PHE A 123 17.25 7.44 3.45
CA PHE A 123 16.41 7.58 4.64
C PHE A 123 17.05 6.91 5.85
N GLY A 124 16.57 7.28 7.04
CA GLY A 124 17.18 6.82 8.28
C GLY A 124 16.54 5.56 8.85
N MET A 125 17.26 4.82 9.69
CA MET A 125 16.73 3.69 10.46
C MET A 125 17.35 3.68 11.85
N SER A 126 16.53 3.73 12.90
CA SER A 126 16.97 3.71 14.28
C SER A 126 17.13 2.29 14.85
N GLY A 127 16.71 1.28 14.08
CA GLY A 127 16.66 -0.13 14.49
C GLY A 127 15.49 -0.44 15.43
N ASN A 128 14.52 0.46 15.55
CA ASN A 128 13.32 0.27 16.36
C ASN A 128 12.36 -0.69 15.65
N TYR A 129 11.76 -1.66 16.34
CA TYR A 129 10.94 -2.72 15.70
C TYR A 129 9.80 -2.20 14.82
N HIS A 130 9.26 -1.01 15.10
CA HIS A 130 8.08 -0.48 14.45
C HIS A 130 8.40 0.40 13.22
N GLU A 131 9.68 0.65 12.94
CA GLU A 131 10.14 1.33 11.72
C GLU A 131 10.06 0.38 10.51
N PHE A 132 8.84 0.06 10.09
CA PHE A 132 8.56 -0.69 8.87
C PHE A 132 8.87 0.15 7.63
N HIS A 133 9.24 -0.53 6.54
CA HIS A 133 9.41 0.05 5.21
C HIS A 133 8.44 -0.68 4.28
N PHE A 134 7.31 -0.05 3.98
CA PHE A 134 6.20 -0.69 3.29
C PHE A 134 6.29 -0.55 1.77
N THR A 135 5.41 -1.31 1.13
CA THR A 135 5.44 -1.69 -0.28
C THR A 135 5.76 -0.58 -1.26
N PRO A 136 6.66 -0.86 -2.23
CA PRO A 136 6.87 0.04 -3.35
C PRO A 136 5.70 -0.07 -4.33
N VAL A 137 5.29 1.05 -4.90
CA VAL A 137 4.36 1.13 -6.05
C VAL A 137 5.00 1.99 -7.14
N LYS A 138 4.74 1.68 -8.41
CA LYS A 138 5.34 2.39 -9.55
C LYS A 138 4.30 3.18 -10.31
N ASP A 139 4.59 4.44 -10.61
CA ASP A 139 3.74 5.24 -11.48
C ASP A 139 4.01 4.96 -12.97
N LYS A 140 3.20 5.57 -13.85
CA LYS A 140 3.35 5.41 -15.31
C LYS A 140 4.61 6.10 -15.87
N GLU A 141 5.22 7.00 -15.11
CA GLU A 141 6.46 7.71 -15.50
C GLU A 141 7.72 6.92 -15.10
N GLY A 142 7.56 5.84 -14.35
CA GLY A 142 8.65 4.99 -13.88
C GLY A 142 9.24 5.39 -12.53
N ASN A 143 8.58 6.28 -11.79
CA ASN A 143 8.98 6.61 -10.43
C ASN A 143 8.40 5.58 -9.45
N TYR A 144 9.16 5.26 -8.40
CA TYR A 144 8.73 4.40 -7.30
C TYR A 144 8.28 5.25 -6.13
N PHE A 145 7.24 4.81 -5.43
CA PHE A 145 6.79 5.37 -4.17
C PHE A 145 6.73 4.29 -3.12
N PHE A 146 7.18 4.59 -1.92
CA PHE A 146 7.21 3.67 -0.78
C PHE A 146 6.98 4.46 0.50
N SER A 147 6.54 3.81 1.57
CA SER A 147 6.25 4.50 2.83
C SER A 147 7.11 3.99 3.97
N LEU A 148 7.43 4.89 4.89
CA LEU A 148 8.25 4.62 6.05
C LEU A 148 7.40 4.80 7.30
N GLY A 149 7.22 3.72 8.07
CA GLY A 149 6.53 3.75 9.35
C GLY A 149 7.29 4.54 10.40
N THR A 150 6.56 5.12 11.35
CA THR A 150 7.15 5.73 12.55
C THR A 150 7.71 4.68 13.50
N GLY A 151 8.76 5.01 14.24
CA GLY A 151 9.25 4.19 15.34
C GLY A 151 8.32 4.29 16.56
N SER A 152 8.30 3.28 17.42
CA SER A 152 7.43 3.22 18.60
C SER A 152 8.23 3.41 19.87
N SER A 153 7.69 4.12 20.86
CA SER A 153 8.26 4.18 22.21
C SER A 153 8.16 2.85 22.98
N GLY A 154 7.51 1.83 22.40
CA GLY A 154 7.44 0.47 22.93
C GLY A 154 8.76 -0.31 22.83
N ASP A 155 9.76 0.25 22.16
CA ASP A 155 11.14 -0.26 22.15
C ASP A 155 12.11 0.93 22.11
N GLY A 156 13.39 0.65 22.37
CA GLY A 156 14.47 1.61 22.30
C GLY A 156 14.91 1.95 20.88
N ILE A 157 16.00 2.71 20.83
CA ILE A 157 16.76 3.03 19.62
C ILE A 157 18.13 2.39 19.79
N ARG A 158 18.68 1.86 18.70
CA ARG A 158 20.00 1.23 18.75
C ARG A 158 21.09 2.30 18.91
N PRO A 159 22.23 1.99 19.58
CA PRO A 159 23.32 2.95 19.77
C PRO A 159 23.89 3.48 18.45
N ILE A 160 23.88 2.65 17.41
CA ILE A 160 24.27 3.00 16.05
C ILE A 160 23.00 3.00 15.21
N VAL A 161 22.69 4.16 14.64
CA VAL A 161 21.56 4.35 13.72
C VAL A 161 22.07 4.57 12.31
N ARG A 162 21.24 4.25 11.32
CA ARG A 162 21.47 4.65 9.93
C ARG A 162 20.85 6.04 9.72
N GLY A 163 21.61 6.96 9.12
CA GLY A 163 21.20 8.35 8.93
C GLY A 163 21.37 9.23 10.17
N LYS A 164 20.98 10.50 10.07
CA LYS A 164 21.10 11.47 11.17
C LYS A 164 20.11 11.14 12.30
N PHE A 165 20.55 11.21 13.54
CA PHE A 165 19.62 11.25 14.68
C PHE A 165 19.20 12.70 14.96
N ASP A 166 17.91 12.95 15.14
CA ASP A 166 17.39 14.25 15.58
C ASP A 166 16.48 14.07 16.80
N SER A 167 16.88 14.66 17.92
CA SER A 167 16.17 14.54 19.19
C SER A 167 14.78 15.16 19.15
N ARG A 168 14.50 16.11 18.24
CA ARG A 168 13.16 16.70 18.05
C ARG A 168 12.15 15.66 17.55
N GLY A 169 12.63 14.66 16.82
CA GLY A 169 11.81 13.61 16.24
C GLY A 169 11.56 12.43 17.19
N ARG A 170 12.24 12.37 18.34
CA ARG A 170 12.15 11.25 19.30
C ARG A 170 10.91 11.22 20.21
N PRO A 171 10.35 12.36 20.68
CA PRO A 171 9.25 12.35 21.65
C PRO A 171 7.98 11.70 21.10
N GLY A 172 7.06 11.36 22.01
CA GLY A 172 5.75 10.80 21.69
C GLY A 172 5.67 9.28 21.73
N ARG A 173 4.45 8.76 21.50
CA ARG A 173 4.21 7.32 21.41
C ARG A 173 4.79 6.76 20.11
N MET A 174 4.55 7.45 19.01
CA MET A 174 5.18 7.19 17.72
C MET A 174 6.09 8.34 17.33
N HIS A 175 7.26 8.03 16.80
CA HIS A 175 8.38 8.96 16.66
C HIS A 175 9.09 8.81 15.31
N SER A 176 9.81 9.87 14.92
CA SER A 176 10.59 9.98 13.69
C SER A 176 12.03 10.39 14.00
N SER A 177 12.70 9.59 14.84
CA SER A 177 14.04 9.91 15.35
C SER A 177 15.14 9.95 14.28
N THR A 178 14.90 9.31 13.13
CA THR A 178 15.81 9.27 11.98
C THR A 178 15.07 9.73 10.72
N PRO A 179 15.80 10.12 9.64
CA PRO A 179 15.20 10.76 8.47
C PRO A 179 13.96 10.06 7.93
N PHE A 180 12.92 10.87 7.75
CA PHE A 180 11.72 10.57 6.97
C PHE A 180 10.82 9.42 7.46
N ARG A 181 10.94 9.02 8.73
CA ARG A 181 9.95 8.13 9.35
C ARG A 181 8.60 8.84 9.47
N GLY A 182 7.51 8.15 9.12
CA GLY A 182 6.19 8.76 8.95
C GLY A 182 6.00 9.55 7.65
N CYS A 183 6.86 9.32 6.65
CA CYS A 183 6.74 9.90 5.31
C CYS A 183 6.39 8.85 4.25
N VAL A 184 5.81 9.32 3.14
CA VAL A 184 5.87 8.63 1.84
C VAL A 184 7.04 9.22 1.07
N MET A 185 7.85 8.39 0.46
CA MET A 185 9.00 8.77 -0.35
C MET A 185 8.70 8.54 -1.83
N LYS A 186 9.33 9.32 -2.70
CA LYS A 186 9.37 9.10 -4.16
C LYS A 186 10.83 8.91 -4.58
N LEU A 187 11.14 7.78 -5.21
CA LEU A 187 12.36 7.59 -5.98
C LEU A 187 12.03 7.86 -7.45
N THR A 188 12.62 8.92 -7.99
CA THR A 188 12.46 9.28 -9.40
C THR A 188 13.17 8.29 -10.31
N LYS A 189 12.74 8.19 -11.58
CA LYS A 189 13.40 7.37 -12.59
C LYS A 189 14.89 7.72 -12.79
N ASP A 190 15.28 8.96 -12.47
CA ASP A 190 16.65 9.47 -12.58
C ASP A 190 17.48 9.23 -11.31
N GLY A 191 16.95 8.49 -10.33
CA GLY A 191 17.66 8.08 -9.11
C GLY A 191 17.58 9.05 -7.94
N VAL A 192 16.85 10.17 -8.06
CA VAL A 192 16.67 11.13 -6.96
C VAL A 192 15.58 10.66 -6.01
N THR A 193 15.88 10.62 -4.71
CA THR A 193 14.92 10.27 -3.65
C THR A 193 14.45 11.52 -2.91
N ILE A 194 13.14 11.70 -2.82
CA ILE A 194 12.52 12.87 -2.16
C ILE A 194 11.41 12.45 -1.18
N PRO A 195 11.24 13.14 -0.05
CA PRO A 195 10.05 12.99 0.78
C PRO A 195 8.83 13.54 0.02
N TRP A 196 7.96 12.64 -0.44
CA TRP A 196 6.76 12.99 -1.19
C TRP A 196 5.68 13.58 -0.29
N SER A 197 5.47 13.02 0.89
CA SER A 197 4.50 13.57 1.85
C SER A 197 4.87 13.25 3.30
N TYR A 198 4.26 13.98 4.23
CA TYR A 198 4.53 13.92 5.66
C TYR A 198 3.25 13.60 6.42
N GLY A 199 3.39 13.21 7.68
CA GLY A 199 2.28 13.17 8.61
C GLY A 199 1.54 11.84 8.68
N HIS A 200 2.21 10.75 8.35
CA HIS A 200 1.68 9.39 8.49
C HIS A 200 2.19 8.74 9.77
N ARG A 201 1.41 7.82 10.34
CA ARG A 201 1.82 7.05 11.52
C ARG A 201 2.38 5.68 11.12
N THR A 202 1.51 4.84 10.56
CA THR A 202 1.82 3.50 10.04
C THR A 202 1.14 3.33 8.68
N PRO A 203 1.73 3.91 7.63
CA PRO A 203 1.18 3.90 6.28
C PRO A 203 1.37 2.55 5.58
N ASN A 204 0.75 1.46 6.05
CA ASN A 204 1.02 0.10 5.56
C ASN A 204 0.63 -0.11 4.09
N GLY A 205 -0.48 0.48 3.64
CA GLY A 205 -0.95 0.31 2.26
C GLY A 205 -0.59 1.49 1.37
N LEU A 206 -0.13 1.17 0.16
CA LEU A 206 0.07 2.10 -0.93
C LEU A 206 -0.55 1.51 -2.20
N GLY A 207 -1.05 2.36 -3.09
CA GLY A 207 -1.58 1.93 -4.38
C GLY A 207 -2.03 3.10 -5.23
N PHE A 208 -1.98 2.93 -6.55
CA PHE A 208 -2.55 3.89 -7.49
C PHE A 208 -3.96 3.47 -7.90
N ASP A 209 -4.85 4.44 -8.12
CA ASP A 209 -6.05 4.18 -8.91
C ASP A 209 -5.72 4.11 -10.42
N LEU A 210 -6.72 3.79 -11.24
CA LEU A 210 -6.55 3.71 -12.69
C LEU A 210 -6.21 5.06 -13.35
N LYS A 211 -6.49 6.17 -12.66
CA LYS A 211 -6.19 7.55 -13.11
C LYS A 211 -4.78 8.00 -12.72
N GLY A 212 -4.07 7.23 -11.89
CA GLY A 212 -2.73 7.56 -11.40
C GLY A 212 -2.71 8.38 -10.11
N ASN A 213 -3.82 8.50 -9.39
CA ASN A 213 -3.85 9.10 -8.06
C ASN A 213 -3.23 8.13 -7.05
N LEU A 214 -2.27 8.60 -6.26
CA LEU A 214 -1.65 7.81 -5.19
C LEU A 214 -2.52 7.80 -3.94
N PHE A 215 -2.81 6.61 -3.42
CA PHE A 215 -3.53 6.42 -2.17
C PHE A 215 -2.67 5.71 -1.13
N VAL A 216 -2.89 6.10 0.12
CA VAL A 216 -2.22 5.50 1.28
C VAL A 216 -3.23 5.18 2.37
N THR A 217 -3.17 3.97 2.90
CA THR A 217 -3.88 3.62 4.13
C THR A 217 -2.98 3.84 5.33
N ASP A 218 -3.48 4.57 6.33
CA ASP A 218 -2.75 4.84 7.57
C ASP A 218 -3.50 4.20 8.76
N ASN A 219 -2.77 3.47 9.59
CA ASN A 219 -3.37 2.73 10.71
C ASN A 219 -3.56 3.64 11.92
N GLN A 220 -4.66 3.42 12.63
CA GLN A 220 -5.02 4.13 13.85
C GLN A 220 -3.91 4.11 14.91
N GLY A 221 -3.95 5.09 15.81
CA GLY A 221 -3.18 5.14 17.04
C GLY A 221 -3.11 6.57 17.57
N ASP A 222 -2.01 6.91 18.23
CA ASP A 222 -1.72 8.29 18.60
C ASP A 222 -1.77 9.22 17.38
N TRP A 223 -2.36 10.40 17.56
CA TRP A 223 -2.67 11.40 16.51
C TRP A 223 -3.60 10.91 15.38
N VAL A 224 -3.80 9.61 15.22
CA VAL A 224 -4.62 8.97 14.18
C VAL A 224 -5.78 8.24 14.84
N GLY A 225 -6.79 8.96 15.33
CA GLY A 225 -7.88 8.36 16.14
C GLY A 225 -8.70 7.26 15.45
N SER A 226 -8.66 7.18 14.12
CA SER A 226 -9.23 6.08 13.34
C SER A 226 -8.44 5.93 12.05
N SER A 227 -8.42 4.73 11.47
CA SER A 227 -7.66 4.41 10.26
C SER A 227 -8.27 5.11 9.04
N LYS A 228 -7.43 5.48 8.07
CA LYS A 228 -7.82 6.38 6.97
C LYS A 228 -7.29 5.90 5.63
N LEU A 229 -7.98 6.29 4.56
CA LEU A 229 -7.45 6.32 3.20
C LEU A 229 -7.20 7.78 2.81
N PHE A 230 -5.96 8.11 2.48
CA PHE A 230 -5.56 9.43 2.02
C PHE A 230 -5.29 9.42 0.52
N HIS A 231 -5.78 10.44 -0.19
CA HIS A 231 -5.24 10.82 -1.49
C HIS A 231 -3.95 11.62 -1.26
N VAL A 232 -2.81 11.02 -1.58
CA VAL A 232 -1.49 11.54 -1.25
C VAL A 232 -0.94 12.42 -2.37
N LYS A 233 -0.60 13.66 -2.05
CA LYS A 233 0.00 14.65 -2.96
C LYS A 233 1.29 15.20 -2.38
N GLU A 234 2.14 15.69 -3.27
CA GLU A 234 3.45 16.23 -2.94
C GLU A 234 3.41 17.30 -1.84
N GLY A 235 4.34 17.22 -0.88
CA GLY A 235 4.60 18.21 0.15
C GLY A 235 3.53 18.33 1.25
N ARG A 236 2.37 17.69 1.08
CA ARG A 236 1.22 17.75 2.00
C ARG A 236 1.49 17.01 3.32
N PHE A 237 0.75 17.41 4.36
CA PHE A 237 0.80 16.85 5.72
C PHE A 237 -0.51 16.14 6.07
N TYR A 238 -0.44 14.91 6.59
CA TYR A 238 -1.61 14.03 6.79
C TYR A 238 -2.04 13.83 8.26
N GLY A 239 -1.34 14.47 9.21
CA GLY A 239 -1.83 14.70 10.57
C GLY A 239 -0.89 14.26 11.70
N HIS A 240 -0.02 13.27 11.50
CA HIS A 240 0.90 12.81 12.55
C HIS A 240 2.16 13.68 12.64
N ALA A 241 2.31 14.46 13.71
CA ALA A 241 3.32 15.53 13.77
C ALA A 241 4.79 15.07 13.64
N ALA A 242 5.15 13.88 14.12
CA ALA A 242 6.57 13.48 14.27
C ALA A 242 7.45 13.68 13.03
N SER A 243 6.94 13.34 11.84
CA SER A 243 7.67 13.45 10.56
C SER A 243 8.03 14.89 10.17
N LEU A 244 7.37 15.91 10.74
CA LEU A 244 7.67 17.32 10.48
C LEU A 244 9.08 17.70 10.93
N THR A 245 9.72 16.91 11.80
CA THR A 245 11.15 17.03 12.15
C THR A 245 12.04 17.13 10.91
N TRP A 246 11.65 16.43 9.84
CA TRP A 246 12.38 16.31 8.57
C TRP A 246 11.75 17.10 7.43
N LYS A 247 10.74 17.93 7.71
CA LYS A 247 10.17 18.84 6.71
C LYS A 247 11.03 20.10 6.68
N SER A 248 11.54 20.45 5.50
CA SER A 248 12.31 21.69 5.31
C SER A 248 11.53 22.91 5.80
N GLY A 249 12.20 23.77 6.57
CA GLY A 249 11.62 24.99 7.16
C GLY A 249 10.76 24.78 8.40
N PHE A 250 10.61 23.54 8.91
CA PHE A 250 9.93 23.30 10.18
C PHE A 250 10.90 23.39 11.36
N GLU A 251 10.71 24.41 12.20
CA GLU A 251 11.51 24.69 13.38
C GLU A 251 10.88 24.16 14.66
N GLY A 252 11.69 23.91 15.69
CA GLY A 252 11.23 23.42 16.99
C GLY A 252 10.83 21.94 17.01
N ALA A 253 10.24 21.50 18.12
CA ALA A 253 9.79 20.12 18.33
C ALA A 253 8.36 19.93 17.80
N PRO A 254 8.12 19.03 16.82
CA PRO A 254 6.79 18.93 16.20
C PRO A 254 5.64 18.59 17.14
N LEU A 255 5.89 17.82 18.20
CA LEU A 255 4.87 17.44 19.17
C LEU A 255 4.51 18.57 20.15
N GLU A 256 5.32 19.63 20.19
CA GLU A 256 5.07 20.83 21.02
C GLU A 256 4.41 21.96 20.22
N ALA A 257 4.23 21.78 18.90
CA ALA A 257 3.58 22.76 18.04
C ALA A 257 2.10 22.95 18.42
N ASP A 258 1.59 24.19 18.27
CA ASP A 258 0.18 24.48 18.53
C ASP A 258 -0.71 23.59 17.63
N PRO A 259 -1.64 22.80 18.20
CA PRO A 259 -2.56 21.99 17.43
C PRO A 259 -3.34 22.77 16.36
N LYS A 260 -3.59 24.07 16.55
CA LYS A 260 -4.24 24.93 15.56
C LYS A 260 -3.39 25.11 14.31
N ASP A 261 -2.07 25.19 14.45
CA ASP A 261 -1.17 25.35 13.30
C ASP A 261 -1.00 24.03 12.56
N LEU A 262 -0.89 22.91 13.31
CA LEU A 262 -0.93 21.58 12.72
C LEU A 262 -2.25 21.32 11.95
N ALA A 263 -3.38 21.79 12.49
CA ALA A 263 -4.68 21.66 11.85
C ALA A 263 -4.79 22.45 10.53
N LYS A 264 -4.16 23.62 10.41
CA LYS A 264 -4.13 24.43 9.18
C LYS A 264 -3.38 23.74 8.04
N MET A 265 -2.31 22.99 8.36
CA MET A 265 -1.51 22.25 7.37
C MET A 265 -2.12 20.91 6.98
N ARG A 266 -3.02 20.38 7.81
CA ARG A 266 -3.52 19.01 7.69
C ARG A 266 -4.42 18.83 6.48
N THR A 267 -4.12 17.79 5.72
CA THR A 267 -4.93 17.29 4.62
C THR A 267 -5.96 16.29 5.15
N ARG A 268 -7.21 16.40 4.66
CA ARG A 268 -8.30 15.51 5.05
C ARG A 268 -8.16 14.15 4.34
N ALA A 269 -8.69 13.12 4.98
CA ALA A 269 -8.80 11.80 4.36
C ALA A 269 -9.89 11.78 3.29
N ALA A 270 -9.67 10.96 2.26
CA ALA A 270 -10.71 10.64 1.29
C ALA A 270 -11.77 9.73 1.94
N VAL A 271 -11.33 8.80 2.80
CA VAL A 271 -12.19 7.90 3.58
C VAL A 271 -11.64 7.74 4.99
N VAL A 272 -12.52 7.78 5.99
CA VAL A 272 -12.22 7.35 7.36
C VAL A 272 -12.89 6.00 7.55
N PHE A 273 -12.14 4.96 7.91
CA PHE A 273 -12.69 3.64 8.15
C PHE A 273 -13.19 3.54 9.59
N PRO A 274 -14.51 3.35 9.84
CA PRO A 274 -15.01 3.16 11.19
C PRO A 274 -14.22 2.09 11.96
N HIS A 275 -13.70 2.46 13.12
CA HIS A 275 -12.88 1.56 13.95
C HIS A 275 -13.74 0.42 14.51
N GLY A 276 -13.18 -0.79 14.56
CA GLY A 276 -13.85 -2.01 14.96
C GLY A 276 -14.77 -2.58 13.89
N SER A 277 -15.71 -1.78 13.37
CA SER A 277 -16.74 -2.28 12.45
C SER A 277 -16.27 -2.38 10.99
N MET A 278 -15.36 -1.53 10.53
CA MET A 278 -14.89 -1.52 9.13
C MET A 278 -13.43 -1.98 8.99
N ALA A 279 -12.48 -1.25 9.58
CA ALA A 279 -11.07 -1.61 9.54
C ALA A 279 -10.31 -1.06 10.74
N ASN A 280 -9.45 -1.89 11.33
CA ASN A 280 -8.56 -1.50 12.41
C ASN A 280 -7.17 -1.21 11.87
N SER A 281 -6.67 -2.10 11.01
CA SER A 281 -5.32 -2.03 10.44
C SER A 281 -5.41 -2.28 8.92
N PRO A 282 -5.93 -1.30 8.15
CA PRO A 282 -6.01 -1.42 6.70
C PRO A 282 -4.61 -1.56 6.09
N THR A 283 -4.53 -2.32 5.00
CA THR A 283 -3.27 -2.69 4.34
C THR A 283 -3.29 -2.23 2.89
N GLN A 284 -2.66 -2.96 1.96
CA GLN A 284 -2.48 -2.59 0.55
C GLN A 284 -3.75 -2.06 -0.11
N VAL A 285 -3.58 -1.03 -0.93
CA VAL A 285 -4.63 -0.48 -1.79
C VAL A 285 -4.43 -1.06 -3.18
N LEU A 286 -5.48 -1.63 -3.76
CA LEU A 286 -5.42 -2.24 -5.09
C LEU A 286 -6.61 -1.79 -5.93
N ALA A 287 -6.35 -1.17 -7.08
CA ALA A 287 -7.42 -0.83 -8.01
C ALA A 287 -7.96 -2.09 -8.71
N ILE A 288 -9.28 -2.15 -8.89
CA ILE A 288 -9.92 -3.18 -9.71
C ILE A 288 -9.71 -2.81 -11.17
N SER A 289 -8.84 -3.57 -11.85
CA SER A 289 -8.53 -3.32 -13.26
C SER A 289 -9.71 -3.70 -14.17
N PRO A 290 -9.77 -3.18 -15.41
CA PRO A 290 -10.73 -3.66 -16.41
C PRO A 290 -10.59 -5.16 -16.70
N ASP A 291 -9.37 -5.69 -16.62
CA ASP A 291 -9.04 -7.09 -16.95
C ASP A 291 -9.37 -8.07 -15.82
N ALA A 292 -9.57 -7.58 -14.59
CA ALA A 292 -9.84 -8.41 -13.42
C ALA A 292 -11.16 -9.19 -13.49
N ARG A 293 -12.09 -8.81 -14.40
CA ARG A 293 -13.43 -9.41 -14.52
C ARG A 293 -14.14 -9.58 -13.17
N PHE A 294 -13.92 -8.62 -12.27
CA PHE A 294 -14.24 -8.75 -10.84
C PHE A 294 -15.56 -8.05 -10.51
N GLY A 295 -16.61 -8.43 -11.25
CA GLY A 295 -17.92 -7.79 -11.18
C GLY A 295 -17.94 -6.35 -11.74
N PRO A 296 -18.99 -5.56 -11.45
CA PRO A 296 -19.21 -4.22 -12.01
C PRO A 296 -18.40 -3.13 -11.30
N PHE A 297 -17.25 -3.47 -10.71
CA PHE A 297 -16.52 -2.60 -9.77
C PHE A 297 -15.23 -2.01 -10.34
N THR A 298 -15.00 -2.13 -11.65
CA THR A 298 -13.83 -1.56 -12.32
C THR A 298 -13.59 -0.10 -11.91
N GLY A 299 -12.32 0.22 -11.59
CA GLY A 299 -11.90 1.56 -11.16
C GLY A 299 -12.11 1.85 -9.67
N GLN A 300 -12.84 1.02 -8.94
CA GLN A 300 -12.91 1.10 -7.47
C GLN A 300 -11.67 0.47 -6.84
N LEU A 301 -11.46 0.71 -5.55
CA LEU A 301 -10.31 0.20 -4.82
C LEU A 301 -10.71 -0.95 -3.89
N LEU A 302 -9.83 -1.92 -3.75
CA LEU A 302 -9.82 -2.91 -2.69
C LEU A 302 -8.77 -2.51 -1.65
N VAL A 303 -9.09 -2.73 -0.38
CA VAL A 303 -8.20 -2.50 0.75
C VAL A 303 -8.23 -3.72 1.65
N GLY A 304 -7.07 -4.32 1.89
CA GLY A 304 -6.95 -5.44 2.82
C GLY A 304 -7.10 -5.01 4.28
N GLU A 305 -7.41 -5.96 5.16
CA GLU A 305 -7.53 -5.73 6.60
C GLU A 305 -6.75 -6.80 7.38
N MET A 306 -5.88 -6.37 8.30
CA MET A 306 -4.97 -7.26 9.01
C MET A 306 -5.61 -8.01 10.20
N ASN A 307 -6.55 -7.39 10.92
CA ASN A 307 -7.10 -7.89 12.18
C ASN A 307 -8.36 -8.76 12.05
N THR A 308 -9.03 -8.72 10.90
CA THR A 308 -10.23 -9.46 10.55
C THR A 308 -10.08 -10.10 9.17
N ASN A 309 -10.87 -11.11 8.89
CA ASN A 309 -10.92 -11.80 7.60
C ASN A 309 -11.76 -10.99 6.60
N ARG A 310 -11.20 -9.86 6.14
CA ARG A 310 -11.93 -8.91 5.32
C ARG A 310 -11.09 -8.30 4.21
N ILE A 311 -11.74 -8.08 3.08
CA ILE A 311 -11.36 -7.09 2.07
C ILE A 311 -12.45 -6.03 2.05
N VAL A 312 -12.05 -4.77 2.06
CA VAL A 312 -12.93 -3.60 2.01
C VAL A 312 -12.92 -3.05 0.58
N ARG A 313 -14.10 -2.72 0.03
CA ARG A 313 -14.21 -2.01 -1.25
C ARG A 313 -14.46 -0.53 -0.99
N VAL A 314 -13.73 0.31 -1.70
CA VAL A 314 -13.81 1.77 -1.60
C VAL A 314 -14.28 2.35 -2.92
N MET A 315 -15.31 3.19 -2.84
CA MET A 315 -15.89 3.92 -3.95
C MET A 315 -15.53 5.39 -3.78
N LEU A 316 -14.87 5.97 -4.79
CA LEU A 316 -14.36 7.33 -4.76
C LEU A 316 -15.13 8.22 -5.74
N GLU A 317 -15.26 9.48 -5.36
CA GLU A 317 -15.84 10.54 -6.17
C GLU A 317 -15.02 11.83 -5.96
N GLU A 318 -14.88 12.62 -7.02
CA GLU A 318 -14.31 13.95 -6.94
C GLU A 318 -15.43 14.97 -6.74
N VAL A 319 -15.38 15.74 -5.66
CA VAL A 319 -16.35 16.79 -5.35
C VAL A 319 -15.61 18.06 -4.98
N GLY A 320 -15.82 19.12 -5.77
CA GLY A 320 -15.14 20.41 -5.55
C GLY A 320 -13.62 20.35 -5.67
N GLY A 321 -13.08 19.46 -6.52
CA GLY A 321 -11.64 19.32 -6.76
C GLY A 321 -10.87 18.47 -5.74
N GLU A 322 -11.58 17.86 -4.78
CA GLU A 322 -10.98 16.95 -3.80
C GLU A 322 -11.67 15.57 -3.88
N LEU A 323 -10.89 14.52 -3.63
CA LEU A 323 -11.39 13.14 -3.62
C LEU A 323 -11.97 12.80 -2.25
N GLN A 324 -13.20 12.31 -2.26
CA GLN A 324 -13.87 11.71 -1.10
C GLN A 324 -14.44 10.34 -1.49
N GLY A 325 -14.89 9.57 -0.50
CA GLY A 325 -15.50 8.29 -0.81
C GLY A 325 -16.25 7.64 0.32
N ALA A 326 -16.81 6.47 -0.01
CA ALA A 326 -17.45 5.56 0.91
C ALA A 326 -16.75 4.19 0.86
N CYS A 327 -16.86 3.44 1.95
CA CYS A 327 -16.33 2.08 2.05
C CYS A 327 -17.42 1.10 2.49
N VAL A 328 -17.37 -0.10 1.95
CA VAL A 328 -18.24 -1.23 2.34
C VAL A 328 -17.39 -2.48 2.52
N PRO A 329 -17.78 -3.40 3.43
CA PRO A 329 -17.22 -4.74 3.41
C PRO A 329 -17.48 -5.38 2.05
N PHE A 330 -16.48 -6.04 1.50
CA PHE A 330 -16.57 -6.67 0.19
C PHE A 330 -16.56 -8.19 0.27
N ILE A 331 -15.47 -8.74 0.81
CA ILE A 331 -15.45 -10.11 1.33
C ILE A 331 -15.31 -9.98 2.84
N ASP A 332 -16.22 -10.58 3.59
CA ASP A 332 -16.25 -10.47 5.05
C ASP A 332 -16.58 -11.84 5.66
N GLY A 333 -15.62 -12.44 6.37
CA GLY A 333 -15.82 -13.72 7.05
C GLY A 333 -15.13 -14.92 6.40
N GLY A 334 -15.65 -16.11 6.72
CA GLY A 334 -14.92 -17.39 6.84
C GLY A 334 -14.22 -17.97 5.61
N ALA A 335 -14.38 -17.39 4.42
CA ALA A 335 -13.62 -17.83 3.25
C ALA A 335 -12.17 -17.33 3.27
N LEU A 336 -11.91 -16.19 3.91
CA LEU A 336 -10.56 -15.62 4.07
C LEU A 336 -9.96 -15.95 5.44
N ALA A 337 -8.65 -16.14 5.47
CA ALA A 337 -7.89 -16.05 6.70
C ALA A 337 -7.77 -14.57 7.15
N ARG A 338 -7.40 -14.36 8.42
CA ARG A 338 -7.01 -13.02 8.91
C ARG A 338 -5.62 -12.67 8.38
N GLY A 339 -5.32 -11.38 8.32
CA GLY A 339 -4.00 -10.90 7.95
C GLY A 339 -3.84 -10.66 6.44
N CYS A 340 -4.89 -10.14 5.77
CA CYS A 340 -4.79 -9.75 4.38
C CYS A 340 -3.88 -8.51 4.26
N ASN A 341 -2.57 -8.74 4.10
CA ASN A 341 -1.56 -7.69 4.10
C ASN A 341 -1.21 -7.21 2.69
N ARG A 342 -1.13 -8.14 1.74
CA ARG A 342 -0.83 -7.88 0.33
C ARG A 342 -1.86 -8.57 -0.55
N MET A 343 -2.09 -7.98 -1.71
CA MET A 343 -2.96 -8.47 -2.75
C MET A 343 -2.36 -8.15 -4.11
N ALA A 344 -2.49 -9.06 -5.08
CA ALA A 344 -2.15 -8.77 -6.47
C ALA A 344 -3.08 -9.47 -7.45
N TRP A 345 -3.17 -8.90 -8.65
CA TRP A 345 -3.86 -9.51 -9.76
C TRP A 345 -2.91 -10.47 -10.50
N ALA A 346 -3.31 -11.72 -10.63
CA ALA A 346 -2.67 -12.65 -11.55
C ALA A 346 -2.99 -12.27 -13.01
N PRO A 347 -2.18 -12.70 -14.00
CA PRO A 347 -2.44 -12.42 -15.41
C PRO A 347 -3.78 -12.95 -15.94
N ASP A 348 -4.40 -13.93 -15.26
CA ASP A 348 -5.71 -14.47 -15.61
C ASP A 348 -6.90 -13.67 -15.03
N GLY A 349 -6.62 -12.61 -14.25
CA GLY A 349 -7.59 -11.77 -13.56
C GLY A 349 -7.98 -12.25 -12.17
N SER A 350 -7.43 -13.35 -11.67
CA SER A 350 -7.66 -13.83 -10.31
C SER A 350 -6.98 -12.94 -9.27
N LEU A 351 -7.62 -12.74 -8.12
CA LEU A 351 -7.06 -12.02 -6.98
C LEU A 351 -6.37 -13.01 -6.02
N TYR A 352 -5.14 -12.69 -5.61
CA TYR A 352 -4.35 -13.45 -4.65
C TYR A 352 -4.10 -12.65 -3.39
#